data_AF-A0A8D8CT66-F1
#
_entry.id   AF-A0A8D8CT66-F1
#
_cell.length_a   1.000
_cell.length_b   1.000
_cell.length_c   1.000
_cell.angle_alpha   90.00
_cell.angle_beta   90.00
_cell.angle_gamma   90.00
#
_symmetry.space_group_name_H-M   'P 1'
#
loop_
_entity.id
_entity.type
_entity.pdbx_description
1 polymer ?
#
loop_
_entity_poly.entity_id
_entity_poly.type
_entity_poly.pdbx_seq_one_letter_code
_entity_poly.pdbx_strand_id
1 'polypeptide(L)'
;MGLHKNYLKVGHNASNQLFGLPPRGPSGPTPLSMLISQGAKFNNSRLAVIIFGIATLIAGVILSSVPWLNIFIMKNLRLWNGTLSFHYWQRPGVTRLTKVYIFNVTNPEGFLTGEKPKLVEVGPFVYRYGKSEYQVP
;
A
#
# COMPACT_ATOMS: atom_id res chain seq x y z
N MET A 1 -92.48 7.64 -12.84
CA MET A 1 -91.99 6.57 -11.93
C MET A 1 -91.09 5.67 -12.76
N GLY A 2 -89.76 5.70 -12.73
CA GLY A 2 -88.82 6.02 -11.65
C GLY A 2 -88.30 4.74 -11.01
N LEU A 3 -87.28 4.08 -11.58
CA LEU A 3 -86.43 3.15 -10.82
C LEU A 3 -85.04 2.99 -11.45
N HIS A 4 -84.10 3.72 -10.87
CA HIS A 4 -82.66 3.72 -11.10
C HIS A 4 -82.03 2.53 -10.37
N LYS A 5 -81.31 1.63 -11.07
CA LYS A 5 -80.55 0.54 -10.43
C LYS A 5 -79.12 1.00 -10.17
N ASN A 6 -78.82 1.19 -8.90
CA ASN A 6 -77.55 1.65 -8.36
C ASN A 6 -76.41 0.63 -8.61
N TYR A 7 -75.37 1.12 -9.28
CA TYR A 7 -73.95 0.76 -9.22
C TYR A 7 -73.50 -0.31 -8.20
N LEU A 8 -72.87 -1.37 -8.71
CA LEU A 8 -71.87 -2.16 -7.99
C LEU A 8 -70.59 -1.33 -7.85
N LYS A 9 -70.44 -0.62 -6.74
CA LYS A 9 -69.19 0.02 -6.33
C LYS A 9 -68.54 -0.82 -5.24
N VAL A 10 -68.15 -2.05 -5.56
CA VAL A 10 -67.34 -2.88 -4.67
C VAL A 10 -65.89 -2.41 -4.81
N GLY A 11 -65.37 -1.86 -3.71
CA GLY A 11 -64.18 -1.03 -3.70
C GLY A 11 -62.87 -1.75 -4.00
N HIS A 12 -62.01 -1.07 -4.76
CA HIS A 12 -60.57 -1.33 -4.90
C HIS A 12 -59.77 -1.34 -3.58
N ASN A 13 -60.40 -1.13 -2.41
CA ASN A 13 -59.74 -1.09 -1.11
C ASN A 13 -59.65 -2.46 -0.39
N ALA A 14 -60.28 -3.51 -0.92
CA ALA A 14 -60.26 -4.84 -0.29
C ALA A 14 -59.00 -5.67 -0.62
N SER A 15 -58.20 -5.30 -1.64
CA SER A 15 -56.98 -6.03 -1.99
C SER A 15 -55.90 -5.95 -0.91
N ASN A 16 -55.98 -4.97 0.00
CA ASN A 16 -55.03 -4.79 1.09
C ASN A 16 -55.40 -5.58 2.36
N GLN A 17 -56.53 -6.30 2.35
CA GLN A 17 -57.00 -7.08 3.51
C GLN A 17 -56.80 -8.60 3.36
N LEU A 18 -56.34 -9.08 2.20
CA LEU A 18 -56.27 -10.52 1.89
C LEU A 18 -55.29 -11.31 2.79
N PHE A 19 -54.38 -10.62 3.50
CA PHE A 19 -53.43 -11.25 4.42
C PHE A 19 -53.58 -10.82 5.89
N GLY A 20 -54.72 -10.25 6.29
CA GLY A 20 -55.09 -10.09 7.71
C GLY A 20 -54.21 -9.16 8.55
N LEU A 21 -53.41 -8.28 7.94
CA LEU A 21 -52.62 -7.31 8.68
C LEU A 21 -53.44 -6.02 8.90
N PRO A 22 -53.62 -5.56 10.17
CA PRO A 22 -54.41 -4.36 10.45
C PRO A 22 -53.74 -3.11 9.86
N PRO A 23 -54.52 -2.06 9.48
CA PRO A 23 -53.97 -0.80 9.00
C PRO A 23 -53.16 -0.15 10.13
N ARG A 24 -51.84 -0.07 9.94
CA ARG A 24 -50.90 0.43 10.95
C ARG A 24 -50.81 1.96 10.84
N GLY A 25 -50.97 2.65 11.98
CA GLY A 25 -50.88 4.10 12.08
C GLY A 25 -49.52 4.69 11.68
N PRO A 26 -49.39 6.03 11.65
CA PRO A 26 -48.32 6.77 10.96
C PRO A 26 -46.89 6.58 11.53
N SER A 27 -46.71 5.79 12.59
CA SER A 27 -45.45 5.59 13.31
C SER A 27 -44.98 4.13 13.42
N GLY A 28 -45.48 3.23 12.56
CA GLY A 28 -45.01 1.84 12.50
C GLY A 28 -43.82 1.63 11.55
N PRO A 29 -42.90 0.68 11.82
CA PRO A 29 -41.85 0.33 10.88
C PRO A 29 -42.46 -0.20 9.58
N THR A 30 -42.01 0.31 8.44
CA THR A 30 -42.46 -0.12 7.11
C THR A 30 -42.24 -1.62 6.93
N PRO A 31 -43.24 -2.40 6.48
CA PRO A 31 -43.08 -3.84 6.31
C PRO A 31 -42.00 -4.16 5.27
N LEU A 32 -41.28 -5.28 5.43
CA LEU A 32 -40.22 -5.72 4.53
C LEU A 32 -40.67 -5.78 3.06
N SER A 33 -41.94 -6.12 2.81
CA SER A 33 -42.53 -6.12 1.48
C SER A 33 -42.56 -4.75 0.81
N MET A 34 -42.66 -3.66 1.58
CA MET A 34 -42.63 -2.28 1.10
C MET A 34 -41.19 -1.79 0.84
N LEU A 35 -40.20 -2.34 1.56
CA LEU A 35 -38.79 -2.07 1.30
C LEU A 35 -38.30 -2.77 0.03
N ILE A 36 -38.86 -3.95 -0.28
CA ILE A 36 -38.55 -4.69 -1.50
C ILE A 36 -39.23 -4.05 -2.73
N SER A 37 -40.43 -3.49 -2.58
CA SER A 37 -41.14 -2.83 -3.69
C SER A 37 -40.64 -1.41 -4.00
N GLN A 38 -40.02 -0.74 -3.04
CA GLN A 38 -39.22 0.46 -3.30
C GLN A 38 -37.90 0.05 -3.96
N GLY A 39 -37.97 -0.25 -5.26
CA GLY A 39 -36.79 -0.46 -6.10
C GLY A 39 -35.80 0.67 -5.82
N ALA A 40 -34.62 0.30 -5.33
CA ALA A 40 -33.65 1.24 -4.83
C ALA A 40 -33.34 2.29 -5.90
N LYS A 41 -33.75 3.54 -5.64
CA LYS A 41 -33.44 4.68 -6.52
C LYS A 41 -31.99 5.06 -6.29
N PHE A 42 -31.09 4.45 -7.06
CA PHE A 42 -29.67 4.74 -6.97
C PHE A 42 -29.35 6.03 -7.72
N ASN A 43 -28.81 7.02 -7.03
CA ASN A 43 -28.27 8.22 -7.67
C ASN A 43 -26.95 7.85 -8.35
N ASN A 44 -26.77 8.24 -9.61
CA ASN A 44 -25.53 7.96 -10.38
C ASN A 44 -24.27 8.42 -9.65
N SER A 45 -24.34 9.52 -8.90
CA SER A 45 -23.24 10.01 -8.06
C SER A 45 -22.89 9.06 -6.90
N ARG A 46 -23.88 8.45 -6.26
CA ARG A 46 -23.65 7.46 -5.19
C ARG A 46 -23.04 6.17 -5.74
N LEU A 47 -23.51 5.73 -6.91
CA LEU A 47 -22.93 4.59 -7.62
C LEU A 47 -21.48 4.86 -8.01
N ALA A 48 -21.17 6.06 -8.53
CA ALA A 48 -19.82 6.44 -8.90
C ALA A 48 -18.86 6.41 -7.71
N VAL A 49 -19.28 6.91 -6.53
CA VAL A 49 -18.46 6.88 -5.31
C VAL A 49 -18.22 5.45 -4.82
N ILE A 50 -19.23 4.59 -4.88
CA ILE A 50 -19.09 3.18 -4.49
C ILE A 50 -18.14 2.45 -5.45
N ILE A 51 -18.29 2.64 -6.77
CA ILE A 51 -17.40 2.05 -7.78
C ILE A 51 -15.97 2.54 -7.60
N PHE A 52 -15.79 3.84 -7.33
CA PHE A 52 -14.47 4.41 -7.08
C PHE A 52 -13.84 3.82 -5.81
N GLY A 53 -14.61 3.67 -4.73
CA GLY A 53 -14.15 3.03 -3.48
C GLY A 53 -13.76 1.56 -3.67
N ILE A 54 -14.49 0.83 -4.49
CA ILE A 54 -14.15 -0.56 -4.84
C ILE A 54 -12.88 -0.59 -5.70
N ALA A 55 -12.76 0.31 -6.67
CA ALA A 55 -11.58 0.40 -7.54
C ALA A 55 -10.31 0.74 -6.74
N THR A 56 -10.39 1.66 -5.78
CA THR A 56 -9.24 2.01 -4.93
C THR A 56 -8.87 0.88 -3.96
N LEU A 57 -9.85 0.15 -3.43
CA LEU A 57 -9.59 -1.05 -2.63
C LEU A 57 -8.87 -2.13 -3.44
N ILE A 58 -9.36 -2.41 -4.66
CA ILE A 58 -8.72 -3.39 -5.56
C ILE A 58 -7.30 -2.94 -5.89
N ALA A 59 -7.11 -1.67 -6.26
CA ALA A 59 -5.78 -1.13 -6.54
C ALA A 59 -4.85 -1.28 -5.33
N GLY A 60 -5.34 -0.98 -4.11
CA GLY A 60 -4.58 -1.15 -2.86
C GLY A 60 -4.21 -2.62 -2.58
N VAL A 61 -5.12 -3.57 -2.81
CA VAL A 61 -4.85 -5.01 -2.63
C VAL A 61 -3.83 -5.51 -3.65
N ILE A 62 -3.91 -5.07 -4.91
CA ILE A 62 -2.92 -5.45 -5.93
C ILE A 62 -1.56 -4.82 -5.61
N LEU A 63 -1.51 -3.55 -5.17
CA LEU A 63 -0.26 -2.88 -4.75
C LEU A 63 0.36 -3.54 -3.51
N SER A 64 -0.47 -3.91 -2.53
CA SER A 64 -0.03 -4.63 -1.33
C SER A 64 0.36 -6.08 -1.61
N SER A 65 -0.19 -6.69 -2.66
CA SER A 65 0.23 -8.01 -3.12
C SER A 65 1.53 -7.83 -3.90
N VAL A 66 2.64 -8.19 -3.26
CA VAL A 66 4.02 -7.95 -3.74
C VAL A 66 4.57 -8.92 -4.83
N PRO A 67 3.82 -9.77 -5.58
CA PRO A 67 4.48 -10.64 -6.59
C PRO A 67 5.20 -9.89 -7.72
N TRP A 68 4.57 -8.83 -8.26
CA TRP A 68 5.10 -8.06 -9.40
C TRP A 68 6.35 -7.25 -9.11
N LEU A 69 6.46 -6.69 -7.90
CA LEU A 69 7.62 -5.92 -7.47
C LEU A 69 8.85 -6.83 -7.38
N ASN A 70 8.70 -8.03 -6.82
CA ASN A 70 9.77 -9.01 -6.74
C ASN A 70 10.27 -9.42 -8.14
N ILE A 71 9.37 -9.62 -9.11
CA ILE A 71 9.74 -9.93 -10.49
C ILE A 71 10.52 -8.77 -11.12
N PHE A 72 10.07 -7.53 -10.91
CA PHE A 72 10.75 -6.35 -11.43
C PHE A 72 12.13 -6.13 -10.81
N ILE A 73 12.23 -6.27 -9.48
CA ILE A 73 13.47 -6.20 -8.72
C ILE A 73 14.44 -7.28 -9.22
N MET A 74 14.02 -8.54 -9.28
CA MET A 74 14.88 -9.64 -9.73
C MET A 74 15.35 -9.48 -11.18
N LYS A 75 14.54 -8.90 -12.06
CA LYS A 75 14.96 -8.60 -13.44
C LYS A 75 16.03 -7.50 -13.51
N ASN A 76 15.91 -6.45 -12.71
CA ASN A 76 16.82 -5.29 -12.77
C ASN A 76 18.07 -5.44 -11.88
N LEU A 77 18.00 -6.21 -10.79
CA LEU A 77 19.11 -6.47 -9.87
C LEU A 77 19.93 -7.71 -10.25
N ARG A 78 19.44 -8.56 -11.16
CA ARG A 78 20.26 -9.64 -11.72
C ARG A 78 21.49 -9.04 -12.40
N LEU A 79 22.65 -9.44 -11.91
CA LEU A 79 23.96 -9.17 -12.50
C LEU A 79 24.09 -10.02 -13.76
N TRP A 80 23.55 -9.51 -14.87
CA TRP A 80 23.64 -10.12 -16.19
C TRP A 80 24.35 -9.15 -17.14
N ASN A 81 25.13 -9.69 -18.08
CA ASN A 81 25.87 -8.88 -19.05
C ASN A 81 24.90 -7.97 -19.84
N GLY A 82 25.14 -6.65 -19.79
CA GLY A 82 24.31 -5.63 -20.46
C GLY A 82 23.27 -4.92 -19.59
N THR A 83 23.09 -5.29 -18.32
CA THR A 83 22.24 -4.51 -17.40
C THR A 83 23.00 -3.33 -16.78
N LEU A 84 22.29 -2.23 -16.47
CA LEU A 84 22.88 -1.04 -15.83
C LEU A 84 23.52 -1.39 -14.47
N SER A 85 22.87 -2.27 -13.70
CA SER A 85 23.36 -2.77 -12.41
C SER A 85 24.71 -3.49 -12.55
N PHE A 86 24.91 -4.25 -13.64
CA PHE A 86 26.19 -4.92 -13.91
C PHE A 86 27.31 -3.91 -14.18
N HIS A 87 27.05 -2.87 -14.99
CA HIS A 87 28.04 -1.82 -15.28
C HIS A 87 28.48 -1.08 -14.01
N TYR A 88 27.54 -0.71 -13.13
CA TYR A 88 27.85 -0.06 -11.86
C TYR A 88 28.59 -0.97 -10.88
N TRP A 89 28.31 -2.27 -10.88
CA TRP A 89 29.04 -3.23 -10.05
C TRP A 89 30.48 -3.42 -10.54
N GLN A 90 30.67 -3.50 -11.86
CA GLN A 90 31.98 -3.64 -12.48
C GLN A 90 32.85 -2.40 -12.24
N ARG A 91 32.31 -1.22 -12.57
CA ARG A 91 32.97 0.08 -12.46
C ARG A 91 32.14 1.03 -11.61
N PRO A 92 32.19 0.90 -10.27
CA PRO A 92 31.52 1.84 -9.40
C PRO A 92 32.14 3.22 -9.61
N GLY A 93 31.31 4.22 -9.92
CA GLY A 93 31.76 5.61 -10.16
C GLY A 93 32.31 6.33 -8.93
N VAL A 94 32.44 5.64 -7.80
CA VAL A 94 32.93 6.17 -6.54
C VAL A 94 34.38 5.73 -6.31
N THR A 95 35.27 6.70 -6.11
CA THR A 95 36.65 6.42 -5.69
C THR A 95 36.64 6.04 -4.21
N ARG A 96 37.08 4.82 -3.88
CA ARG A 96 37.22 4.39 -2.49
C ARG A 96 38.49 5.00 -1.89
N LEU A 97 38.31 5.81 -0.84
CA LEU A 97 39.38 6.42 -0.05
C LEU A 97 39.37 5.80 1.33
N THR A 98 40.50 5.26 1.77
CA THR A 98 40.69 4.76 3.12
C THR A 98 41.59 5.73 3.87
N LYS A 99 41.10 6.30 4.96
CA LYS A 99 41.88 7.17 5.86
C LYS A 99 42.35 6.36 7.06
N VAL A 100 43.66 6.32 7.27
CA VAL A 100 44.26 5.65 8.42
C VAL A 100 44.79 6.71 9.38
N TYR A 101 44.43 6.56 10.65
CA TYR A 101 44.90 7.38 11.76
C TYR A 101 45.74 6.52 12.68
N ILE A 102 46.95 6.98 12.99
CA ILE A 102 47.89 6.25 13.85
C ILE A 102 48.00 7.01 15.16
N PHE A 103 47.87 6.31 16.29
CA PHE A 103 48.08 6.90 17.60
C PHE A 103 49.53 6.66 18.04
N ASN A 104 50.33 7.72 18.02
CA ASN A 104 51.70 7.70 18.51
C ASN A 104 51.70 7.67 20.04
N VAL A 105 52.48 6.77 20.64
CA VAL A 105 52.63 6.67 22.11
C VAL A 105 53.80 7.53 22.56
N THR A 106 53.55 8.56 23.37
CA THR A 106 54.60 9.50 23.80
C THR A 106 55.32 9.08 25.09
N ASN A 107 54.80 8.11 25.84
CA ASN A 107 55.42 7.57 27.05
C ASN A 107 55.54 6.03 27.02
N PRO A 108 56.29 5.46 26.05
CA PRO A 108 56.40 4.01 25.92
C PRO A 108 56.99 3.35 27.18
N GLU A 109 58.07 3.90 27.74
CA GLU A 109 58.72 3.35 28.93
C GLU A 109 57.80 3.34 30.15
N GLY A 110 57.09 4.45 30.40
CA GLY A 110 56.12 4.54 31.50
C GLY A 110 54.93 3.59 31.31
N PHE A 111 54.47 3.42 30.06
CA PHE A 111 53.42 2.45 29.77
C PHE A 111 53.85 1.01 30.09
N LEU A 112 55.09 0.64 29.76
CA LEU A 112 55.63 -0.68 30.06
C LEU A 112 55.77 -0.95 31.56
N THR A 113 55.97 0.09 32.37
CA THR A 113 56.03 0.00 33.84
C THR A 113 54.67 0.10 34.54
N GLY A 114 53.57 0.23 33.77
CA GLY A 114 52.19 0.24 34.29
C GLY A 114 51.51 1.61 34.34
N GLU A 115 52.17 2.68 33.88
CA GLU A 115 51.53 3.99 33.73
C GLU A 115 50.53 4.02 32.57
N LYS A 116 49.58 4.96 32.60
CA LYS A 116 48.61 5.13 31.51
C LYS A 116 49.31 5.60 30.22
N PRO A 117 49.02 5.00 29.04
CA PRO A 117 49.61 5.45 27.80
C PRO A 117 49.06 6.82 27.38
N LYS A 118 49.95 7.69 26.94
CA LYS A 118 49.68 9.01 26.36
C LYS A 118 49.78 8.89 24.85
N LEU A 119 48.67 9.18 24.18
CA LEU A 119 48.52 9.01 22.74
C LEU A 119 48.41 10.36 22.05
N VAL A 120 49.08 10.51 20.91
CA VAL A 120 48.96 11.64 19.99
C VAL A 120 48.51 11.11 18.64
N GLU A 121 47.42 11.65 18.11
CA GLU A 121 46.93 11.28 16.78
C GLU A 121 47.85 11.82 15.68
N VAL A 122 48.23 10.94 14.74
CA VAL A 122 49.03 11.24 13.56
C VAL A 122 48.28 10.76 12.34
N GLY A 123 47.90 11.69 11.46
CA GLY A 123 47.15 11.40 10.24
C GLY A 123 46.35 12.59 9.73
N PRO A 124 45.48 12.37 8.71
CA PRO A 124 45.19 11.08 8.08
C PRO A 124 46.19 10.69 6.99
N PHE A 125 46.58 9.40 6.96
CA PHE A 125 47.21 8.78 5.80
C PHE A 125 46.12 8.28 4.86
N VAL A 126 46.04 8.87 3.67
CA VAL A 126 44.95 8.61 2.71
C VAL A 126 45.41 7.66 1.62
N TYR A 127 44.80 6.47 1.56
CA TYR A 127 45.04 5.47 0.52
C TYR A 127 43.88 5.44 -0.47
N ARG A 128 44.21 5.40 -1.76
CA ARG A 128 43.26 5.16 -2.84
C ARG A 128 43.33 3.70 -3.22
N TYR A 129 42.24 2.95 -3.04
CA TYR A 129 42.18 1.59 -3.56
C TYR A 129 41.83 1.62 -5.04
N GLY A 130 42.82 1.37 -5.90
CA GLY A 130 42.60 1.09 -7.33
C GLY A 130 42.28 -0.39 -7.52
N LYS A 131 41.18 -0.73 -8.21
CA LYS A 131 41.03 -2.07 -8.77
C LYS A 131 42.05 -2.19 -9.91
N SER A 132 43.12 -2.97 -9.76
CA SER A 132 43.84 -3.49 -10.91
C SER A 132 42.87 -4.44 -11.63
N GLU A 133 42.58 -4.15 -12.89
CA GLU A 133 41.64 -4.92 -13.70
C GLU A 133 42.26 -6.29 -13.99
N TYR A 134 41.93 -7.29 -13.17
CA TYR A 134 42.28 -8.68 -13.46
C TYR A 134 41.40 -9.11 -14.64
N GLN A 135 41.99 -9.25 -15.83
CA GLN A 135 41.35 -9.85 -16.99
C GLN A 135 41.00 -11.30 -16.61
N VAL A 136 39.73 -11.58 -16.37
CA VAL A 136 39.24 -12.95 -16.23
C VAL A 136 39.13 -13.48 -17.67
N PRO A 137 39.78 -14.61 -18.02
CA PRO A 137 39.77 -15.15 -19.38
C PRO A 137 38.37 -15.52 -19.87
#